data_AF-A0A2N1M321-F1
#
_entry.id   AF-A0A2N1M321-F1
#
_cell.length_a   1.000
_cell.length_b   1.000
_cell.length_c   1.000
_cell.angle_alpha   90.00
_cell.angle_beta   90.00
_cell.angle_gamma   90.00
#
_symmetry.space_group_name_H-M   'P 1'
#
loop_
_entity.id
_entity.type
_entity.pdbx_description
1 polymer ?
#
loop_
_entity_poly.entity_id
_entity_poly.type
_entity_poly.pdbx_seq_one_letter_code
_entity_poly.pdbx_strand_id
1 'polypeptide(L)' 'LTIVGTTLSKQKIKKRQKTRAIKGLEAIHKHGILHNDIWEENVLINDNGDVYLIDFGIASQEDTKKKRKLFEEEQLKLS' A
#
# COMPACT_ATOMS: atom_id res chain seq x y z
N LEU A 1 -6.59 -3.68 19.84
CA LEU A 1 -5.46 -4.12 18.99
C LEU A 1 -4.67 -2.87 18.63
N THR A 2 -3.70 -2.49 19.45
CA THR A 2 -2.92 -1.27 19.21
C THR A 2 -1.80 -1.62 18.25
N ILE A 3 -1.95 -1.26 16.97
CA ILE A 3 -0.85 -1.36 16.02
C ILE A 3 0.14 -0.25 16.40
N VAL A 4 1.11 -0.56 17.25
CA VAL A 4 2.26 0.31 17.50
C VAL A 4 3.17 0.16 16.27
N GLY A 5 2.85 0.91 15.22
CA GLY A 5 3.69 1.04 14.03
C GLY A 5 4.21 2.46 13.97
N THR A 6 5.48 2.64 13.61
CA THR A 6 5.97 3.97 13.24
C THR A 6 5.47 4.30 11.85
N THR A 7 4.89 5.49 11.67
CA THR A 7 4.65 6.06 10.34
C THR A 7 5.99 6.22 9.61
N LEU A 8 5.95 5.90 8.32
CA LEU A 8 7.13 5.68 7.49
C LEU A 8 7.92 6.97 7.16
N SER A 9 7.43 8.14 7.59
CA SER A 9 8.04 9.45 7.32
C SER A 9 9.40 9.68 7.99
N LYS A 10 9.91 8.76 8.82
CA LYS A 10 11.17 8.95 9.58
C LYS A 10 12.28 7.91 9.34
N GLN A 11 12.05 6.82 8.60
CA GLN A 11 13.09 5.81 8.36
C GLN A 11 13.12 5.34 6.89
N LYS A 12 14.32 5.32 6.31
CA LYS A 12 14.55 4.88 4.92
C LYS A 12 14.12 3.41 4.77
N ILE A 13 13.12 3.15 3.92
CA ILE A 13 12.56 1.81 3.69
C ILE A 13 13.65 0.85 3.21
N LYS A 14 13.78 -0.31 3.85
CA LYS A 14 14.63 -1.40 3.35
C LYS A 14 13.96 -2.03 2.12
N LYS A 15 14.76 -2.45 1.13
CA LYS A 15 14.27 -3.11 -0.10
C LYS A 15 13.22 -4.21 0.16
N ARG A 16 13.41 -5.03 1.21
CA ARG A 16 12.49 -6.09 1.61
C ARG A 16 11.11 -5.59 2.07
N GLN A 17 11.04 -4.42 2.72
CA GLN A 17 9.80 -3.80 3.17
C GLN A 17 9.03 -3.23 1.97
N LYS A 18 9.74 -2.57 1.04
CA LYS A 18 9.16 -2.09 -0.24
C LYS A 18 8.50 -3.23 -1.02
N THR A 19 9.19 -4.37 -1.15
CA THR A 19 8.62 -5.57 -1.79
C THR A 19 7.37 -6.09 -1.07
N ARG A 20 7.31 -6.01 0.26
CA ARG A 20 6.13 -6.41 1.04
C ARG A 20 4.96 -5.44 0.82
N ALA A 21 5.22 -4.13 0.77
CA ALA A 21 4.21 -3.12 0.48
C ALA A 21 3.58 -3.32 -0.91
N ILE A 22 4.41 -3.54 -1.94
CA ILE A 22 3.96 -3.85 -3.31
C ILE A 22 3.03 -5.08 -3.31
N LYS A 23 3.40 -6.16 -2.62
CA LYS A 23 2.55 -7.36 -2.51
C LYS A 23 1.22 -7.09 -1.80
N GLY A 24 1.21 -6.23 -0.79
CA GLY A 24 -0.02 -5.78 -0.14
C GLY A 24 -0.91 -4.99 -1.09
N LEU A 25 -0.32 -4.09 -1.88
CA LEU A 25 -1.03 -3.28 -2.87
C LEU A 25 -1.62 -4.17 -3.98
N GLU A 26 -0.84 -5.13 -4.49
CA GLU A 26 -1.32 -6.14 -5.45
C GLU A 26 -2.52 -6.93 -4.91
N ALA A 27 -2.53 -7.24 -3.61
CA ALA A 27 -3.62 -7.98 -2.99
C ALA A 27 -4.92 -7.17 -3.00
N ILE A 28 -4.89 -5.88 -2.66
CA ILE A 28 -6.09 -5.05 -2.70
C ILE A 28 -6.54 -4.76 -4.15
N HIS A 29 -5.60 -4.61 -5.08
CA HIS A 29 -5.88 -4.43 -6.51
C HIS A 29 -6.60 -5.64 -7.11
N LYS A 30 -6.24 -6.87 -6.72
CA LYS A 30 -6.94 -8.09 -7.14
C LYS A 30 -8.40 -8.12 -6.71
N HIS A 31 -8.75 -7.41 -5.64
CA HIS A 31 -10.13 -7.25 -5.17
C HIS A 31 -10.83 -6.03 -5.80
N GLY A 32 -10.20 -5.38 -6.77
CA GLY A 32 -10.72 -4.19 -7.44
C GLY A 32 -10.65 -2.93 -6.58
N ILE A 33 -9.83 -2.90 -5.54
CA ILE A 33 -9.71 -1.74 -4.65
C ILE A 33 -8.51 -0.90 -5.11
N LEU A 34 -8.75 0.36 -5.49
CA LEU A 34 -7.71 1.39 -5.59
C LEU A 34 -7.57 2.08 -4.23
N HIS A 35 -6.34 2.26 -3.76
CA HIS A 35 -6.11 2.96 -2.50
C HIS A 35 -6.27 4.48 -2.64
N ASN A 36 -5.92 5.00 -3.82
CA ASN A 36 -5.81 6.40 -4.25
C ASN A 36 -4.79 7.26 -3.49
N ASP A 37 -4.46 6.89 -2.24
CA ASP A 37 -3.49 7.59 -1.40
C ASP A 37 -2.28 6.73 -0.99
N ILE A 38 -1.77 5.90 -1.90
CA ILE A 38 -0.64 5.02 -1.57
C ILE A 38 0.70 5.78 -1.64
N TRP A 39 1.19 6.20 -0.48
CA TRP A 39 2.50 6.84 -0.27
C TRP A 39 3.18 6.22 0.95
N GLU A 40 4.46 6.51 1.16
CA GLU A 40 5.22 5.97 2.29
C GLU A 40 4.49 6.21 3.62
N GLU A 41 3.89 7.39 3.79
CA GLU A 41 3.17 7.81 5.02
C GLU A 41 1.97 6.89 5.37
N ASN A 42 1.35 6.26 4.38
CA ASN A 42 0.20 5.37 4.52
C ASN A 42 0.60 3.87 4.55
N VAL A 43 1.86 3.61 4.83
CA VAL A 43 2.38 2.27 5.05
C VAL A 43 2.96 2.22 6.48
N LEU A 44 2.50 1.27 7.29
CA LEU A 44 3.02 1.02 8.62
C LEU A 44 3.89 -0.22 8.63
N ILE A 45 4.92 -0.18 9.47
CA ILE A 45 5.81 -1.31 9.71
C ILE A 45 5.87 -1.56 11.21
N ASN A 46 5.64 -2.79 11.63
CA ASN A 46 5.80 -3.21 13.03
C ASN A 46 7.23 -3.69 13.31
N ASP A 47 7.55 -3.97 14.57
CA ASP A 47 8.89 -4.43 14.99
C ASP A 47 9.29 -5.77 14.36
N ASN A 48 8.33 -6.59 13.94
CA ASN A 48 8.56 -7.85 13.21
C ASN A 48 8.86 -7.63 11.72
N GLY A 49 8.79 -6.38 11.24
CA GLY A 49 8.99 -6.00 9.85
C GLY A 49 7.79 -6.30 8.95
N ASP A 50 6.63 -6.60 9.52
CA ASP A 50 5.38 -6.77 8.77
C ASP A 50 4.84 -5.43 8.33
N VAL A 51 4.21 -5.43 7.16
CA VAL A 51 3.77 -4.23 6.45
C VAL A 51 2.26 -4.18 6.44
N TYR A 52 1.70 -3.02 6.78
CA TYR A 52 0.27 -2.75 6.79
C TYR A 52 0.00 -1.52 5.95
N LEU A 53 -0.90 -1.64 4.98
CA LEU A 53 -1.45 -0.48 4.28
C LEU A 53 -2.53 0.13 5.17
N ILE A 54 -2.51 1.46 5.34
CA ILE A 54 -3.45 2.18 6.18
C ILE A 54 -4.10 3.33 5.42
N ASP A 55 -5.16 3.87 6.01
CA ASP A 55 -5.91 5.02 5.48
C ASP A 55 -6.55 4.80 4.11
N PHE A 56 -7.63 4.00 4.11
CA PHE A 56 -8.49 3.80 2.94
C PHE A 56 -9.58 4.88 2.82
N GLY A 57 -9.41 6.05 3.45
CA GLY A 57 -10.45 7.09 3.52
C GLY A 57 -10.90 7.61 2.16
N ILE A 58 -10.03 7.51 1.14
CA ILE A 58 -10.32 7.87 -0.25
C ILE A 58 -10.22 6.70 -1.24
N ALA A 59 -10.18 5.47 -0.73
CA ALA A 59 -10.13 4.28 -1.57
C ALA A 59 -11.42 4.12 -2.39
N SER A 60 -11.31 3.53 -3.58
CA SER A 60 -12.46 3.26 -4.45
C SER A 60 -12.48 1.82 -4.94
N GLN A 61 -13.68 1.32 -5.26
CA GLN A 61 -13.85 0.01 -5.86
C GLN A 61 -14.12 0.13 -7.36
N GLU A 62 -13.25 -0.44 -8.17
CA GLU A 62 -13.24 -0.35 -9.62
C GLU A 62 -13.19 -1.74 -10.27
N ASP A 63 -13.68 -1.80 -11.51
CA ASP A 63 -13.54 -2.98 -12.35
C ASP A 63 -12.09 -3.09 -12.87
N THR A 64 -11.36 -4.10 -12.40
CA THR A 64 -9.96 -4.36 -12.75
C THR A 64 -9.71 -4.53 -14.25
N LYS A 65 -10.72 -4.99 -15.02
CA LYS A 65 -10.60 -5.14 -16.47
C LYS A 65 -10.77 -3.81 -17.18
N LYS A 66 -11.73 -2.99 -16.75
CA LYS A 66 -12.01 -1.68 -17.37
C LYS A 66 -11.00 -0.61 -16.99
N LYS A 67 -10.45 -0.67 -15.77
CA LYS A 67 -9.62 0.37 -15.18
C LYS A 67 -8.17 -0.06 -14.96
N ARG A 68 -7.68 -1.10 -15.66
CA ARG A 68 -6.32 -1.67 -15.50
C ARG A 68 -5.21 -0.60 -15.42
N LYS A 69 -5.28 0.43 -16.27
CA LYS A 69 -4.31 1.53 -16.31
C LYS A 69 -4.18 2.26 -14.95
N LEU A 70 -5.28 2.45 -14.23
CA LEU A 70 -5.27 3.11 -12.91
C LEU A 70 -4.56 2.26 -11.86
N PHE A 71 -4.78 0.94 -11.89
CA PHE A 71 -4.10 0.02 -10.98
C PHE A 71 -2.58 -0.03 -11.26
N GLU A 72 -2.18 -0.05 -12.54
CA GLU A 72 -0.77 0.01 -12.94
C GLU A 72 -0.10 1.33 -12.54
N GLU A 73 -0.77 2.46 -12.74
CA GLU A 73 -0.30 3.79 -12.31
C GLU A 73 -0.13 3.88 -10.79
N GLU A 74 -1.05 3.29 -10.02
CA GLU A 74 -0.94 3.24 -8.57
C GLU A 74 0.20 2.32 -8.10
N GLN A 75 0.41 1.16 -8.74
CA GLN A 75 1.55 0.27 -8.44
C GLN A 75 2.90 0.96 -8.60
N LEU A 76 3.03 1.83 -9.61
CA LEU A 76 4.27 2.58 -9.87
C LEU A 76 4.63 3.54 -8.73
N LYS A 77 3.67 4.03 -7.95
CA LYS A 77 3.94 4.90 -6.80
C LYS A 77 4.76 4.22 -5.70
N LEU A 78 4.64 2.89 -5.58
CA LEU A 78 5.39 2.07 -4.63
C LEU A 78 6.56 1.30 -5.27
N SER A 79 6.77 1.37 -6.59
CA SER A 79 7.88 0.71 -7.31
C SER A 79 9.19 1.48 -7.19
#